data_AF-A0A447V8W4-F1
#
_entry.id   AF-A0A447V8W4-F1
#
_cell.length_a   1.000
_cell.length_b   1.000
_cell.length_c   1.000
_cell.angle_alpha   90.00
_cell.angle_beta   90.00
_cell.angle_gamma   90.00
#
_symmetry.space_group_name_H-M   'P 1'
#
loop_
_entity.id
_entity.type
_entity.pdbx_description
1 polymer ?
#
loop_
_entity_poly.entity_id
_entity_poly.type
_entity_poly.pdbx_seq_one_letter_code
_entity_poly.pdbx_strand_id
1 'polypeptide(L)'
;MVNTRRERLRAFRSTLERYPGVIAENAETPLHEAELIDNTLRQFHTRHRGMRKAVISANGALTLQVARSLRRIGLNWGSDIGLLGFDELEWAELAGVGITTLKQPTWQIGYAALEQVVRRIEGAVETVREQHFSGELIVRGSTSR
;
A
#
# COMPACT_ATOMS: atom_id res chain seq x y z
N MET A 1 16.45 -5.11 -11.84
CA MET A 1 15.51 -5.87 -10.98
C MET A 1 14.54 -4.87 -10.38
N VAL A 2 13.27 -4.92 -10.78
CA VAL A 2 12.21 -4.04 -10.25
C VAL A 2 11.92 -4.45 -8.81
N ASN A 3 12.09 -3.54 -7.86
CA ASN A 3 11.69 -3.77 -6.48
C ASN A 3 10.55 -2.80 -6.17
N THR A 4 9.33 -3.28 -6.32
CA THR A 4 8.10 -2.48 -6.22
C THR A 4 8.00 -1.72 -4.89
N ARG A 5 8.50 -2.30 -3.79
CA ARG A 5 8.55 -1.62 -2.48
C ARG A 5 9.44 -0.38 -2.52
N ARG A 6 10.65 -0.49 -3.10
CA ARG A 6 11.59 0.63 -3.22
C ARG A 6 11.06 1.71 -4.15
N GLU A 7 10.39 1.32 -5.23
CA GLU A 7 9.78 2.26 -6.18
C GLU A 7 8.61 3.02 -5.56
N ARG A 8 7.71 2.34 -4.85
CA ARG A 8 6.62 2.97 -4.08
C ARG A 8 7.16 3.97 -3.06
N LEU A 9 8.20 3.60 -2.30
CA LEU A 9 8.82 4.50 -1.32
C LEU A 9 9.50 5.70 -2.00
N ARG A 10 10.16 5.49 -3.14
CA ARG A 10 10.78 6.58 -3.92
C ARG A 10 9.72 7.54 -4.47
N ALA A 11 8.63 7.02 -5.03
CA ALA A 11 7.51 7.83 -5.53
C ALA A 11 6.84 8.62 -4.40
N PHE A 12 6.64 7.99 -3.24
CA PHE A 12 6.12 8.65 -2.04
C PHE A 12 7.02 9.82 -1.60
N ARG A 13 8.33 9.59 -1.46
CA ARG A 13 9.30 10.63 -1.06
C ARG A 13 9.35 11.79 -2.07
N SER A 14 9.41 11.48 -3.37
CA SER A 14 9.39 12.51 -4.42
C SER A 14 8.09 13.31 -4.43
N THR A 15 6.95 12.67 -4.11
CA THR A 15 5.66 13.39 -4.01
C THR A 15 5.66 14.34 -2.81
N LEU A 16 6.24 13.94 -1.68
CA LEU A 16 6.31 14.76 -0.47
C LEU A 16 7.16 16.02 -0.60
N GLU A 17 8.14 16.05 -1.51
CA GLU A 17 8.89 17.28 -1.82
C GLU A 17 7.98 18.43 -2.26
N ARG A 18 6.77 18.12 -2.75
CA ARG A 18 5.74 19.11 -3.14
C ARG A 18 4.87 19.58 -1.96
N TYR A 19 5.04 19.01 -0.77
CA TYR A 19 4.22 19.25 0.42
C TYR A 19 5.09 19.56 1.65
N PRO A 20 5.71 20.75 1.75
CA PRO A 20 6.72 21.07 2.78
C PRO A 20 6.20 21.08 4.23
N GLY A 21 4.89 21.04 4.45
CA GLY A 21 4.27 20.93 5.77
C GLY A 21 3.97 19.50 6.23
N VAL A 22 4.26 18.49 5.41
CA VAL A 22 4.00 17.08 5.72
C VAL A 22 5.28 16.42 6.24
N ILE A 23 5.18 15.85 7.44
CA ILE A 23 6.25 15.05 8.03
C ILE A 23 6.02 13.59 7.62
N ALA A 24 7.07 12.91 7.18
CA ALA A 24 7.01 11.51 6.82
C ALA A 24 8.16 10.70 7.41
N GLU A 25 7.82 9.51 7.89
CA GLU A 25 8.76 8.48 8.32
C GLU A 25 8.46 7.17 7.59
N ASN A 26 9.45 6.29 7.51
CA ASN A 26 9.29 4.95 6.95
C ASN A 26 9.71 3.91 7.97
N ALA A 27 8.94 2.83 8.09
CA ALA A 27 9.26 1.67 8.91
C ALA A 27 9.24 0.39 8.06
N GLU A 28 10.17 -0.52 8.34
CA GLU A 28 10.18 -1.86 7.78
C GLU A 28 9.94 -2.86 8.92
N THR A 29 8.95 -3.73 8.77
CA THR A 29 8.57 -4.71 9.78
C THR A 29 8.36 -6.08 9.13
N PRO A 30 8.81 -7.18 9.76
CA PRO A 30 8.46 -8.52 9.31
C PRO A 30 6.96 -8.76 9.50
N LEU A 31 6.30 -9.32 8.47
CA LEU A 31 4.85 -9.56 8.47
C LEU A 31 4.37 -10.49 9.59
N HIS A 32 5.24 -11.36 10.10
CA HIS A 32 4.93 -12.34 11.15
C HIS A 32 5.17 -11.80 12.57
N GLU A 33 5.76 -10.62 12.72
CA GLU A 33 6.05 -10.00 14.02
C GLU A 33 4.99 -8.96 14.39
N ALA A 34 3.81 -9.45 14.77
CA ALA A 34 2.65 -8.61 15.10
C ALA A 34 2.96 -7.55 16.17
N GLU A 35 3.72 -7.91 17.20
CA GLU A 35 4.11 -6.98 18.28
C GLU A 35 4.99 -5.83 17.78
N LEU A 36 5.88 -6.07 16.81
CA LEU A 36 6.72 -5.01 16.25
C LEU A 36 5.90 -4.00 15.45
N ILE A 37 4.89 -4.48 14.71
CA ILE A 37 3.94 -3.61 13.99
C ILE A 37 3.13 -2.79 15.00
N ASP A 38 2.62 -3.43 16.06
CA ASP A 38 1.86 -2.76 17.13
C ASP A 38 2.68 -1.66 17.79
N ASN A 39 3.92 -1.96 18.17
CA ASN A 39 4.84 -1.01 18.80
C ASN A 39 5.20 0.14 17.87
N THR A 40 5.44 -0.13 16.59
CA THR A 40 5.74 0.90 15.59
C THR A 40 4.57 1.87 15.45
N LEU A 41 3.34 1.35 15.33
CA LEU A 41 2.14 2.19 15.21
C LEU A 41 1.85 2.98 16.49
N ARG A 42 2.03 2.39 17.68
CA ARG A 42 1.89 3.10 18.95
C ARG A 42 2.91 4.23 19.09
N GLN A 43 4.17 3.96 18.75
CA GLN A 43 5.24 4.96 18.81
C GLN A 43 4.97 6.11 17.83
N PHE A 44 4.61 5.81 16.59
CA PHE A 44 4.22 6.82 15.59
C PHE A 44 3.06 7.67 16.08
N HIS A 45 1.99 7.03 16.57
CA HIS A 45 0.81 7.73 17.05
C HIS A 45 1.12 8.66 18.24
N THR A 46 1.99 8.22 19.16
CA THR A 46 2.40 8.95 20.36
C THR A 46 3.33 10.11 20.02
N ARG A 47 4.34 9.89 19.17
CA ARG A 47 5.32 10.91 18.75
C ARG A 47 4.63 12.09 18.05
N HIS A 48 3.59 11.80 17.27
CA HIS A 48 2.82 12.80 16.52
C HIS A 48 1.44 13.06 17.16
N ARG A 49 1.37 13.12 18.50
CA ARG A 49 0.13 13.45 19.21
C ARG A 49 -0.34 14.87 18.81
N GLY A 50 -1.65 15.03 18.61
CA GLY A 50 -2.26 16.30 18.19
C GLY A 50 -2.17 16.61 16.69
N MET A 51 -1.44 15.81 15.90
CA MET A 51 -1.35 15.96 14.45
C MET A 51 -2.33 15.03 13.72
N ARG A 52 -2.73 15.42 12.51
CA ARG A 52 -3.35 14.48 11.55
C ARG A 52 -2.28 13.48 11.11
N LYS A 53 -2.62 12.20 11.13
CA LYS A 53 -1.71 11.09 10.89
C LYS A 53 -2.32 10.17 9.86
N ALA A 54 -1.49 9.58 9.01
CA ALA A 54 -1.90 8.54 8.09
C ALA A 54 -0.79 7.51 7.92
N VAL A 55 -1.18 6.27 7.61
CA VAL A 55 -0.28 5.18 7.27
C VAL A 55 -0.58 4.72 5.85
N ILE A 56 0.48 4.64 5.04
CA ILE A 56 0.44 3.99 3.73
C ILE A 56 1.18 2.66 3.89
N SER A 57 0.46 1.56 3.75
CA SER A 57 1.06 0.22 3.79
C SER A 57 1.60 -0.16 2.41
N ALA A 58 2.69 -0.92 2.35
CA ALA A 58 3.42 -1.14 1.11
C ALA A 58 2.81 -2.19 0.17
N ASN A 59 1.89 -3.05 0.62
CA ASN A 59 1.20 -4.09 -0.15
C ASN A 59 -0.02 -4.62 0.62
N GLY A 60 -0.82 -5.48 -0.02
CA GLY A 60 -2.05 -6.02 0.56
C GLY A 60 -1.83 -6.84 1.84
N ALA A 61 -0.78 -7.67 1.88
CA ALA A 61 -0.47 -8.49 3.06
C ALA A 61 -0.13 -7.62 4.28
N LEU A 62 0.66 -6.55 4.09
CA LEU A 62 0.97 -5.59 5.14
C LEU A 62 -0.27 -4.77 5.52
N THR A 63 -1.14 -4.42 4.55
CA THR A 63 -2.41 -3.72 4.81
C THR A 63 -3.25 -4.49 5.85
N LEU A 64 -3.37 -5.81 5.68
CA LEU A 64 -4.10 -6.66 6.63
C LEU A 64 -3.47 -6.64 8.03
N GLN A 65 -2.14 -6.76 8.11
CA GLN A 65 -1.46 -6.78 9.40
C GLN A 65 -1.56 -5.42 10.11
N VAL A 66 -1.41 -4.31 9.38
CA VAL A 66 -1.61 -2.96 9.93
C VAL A 66 -3.05 -2.79 10.43
N ALA A 67 -4.07 -3.22 9.67
CA ALA A 67 -5.46 -3.13 10.10
C ALA A 67 -5.71 -3.96 11.38
N ARG A 68 -5.16 -5.17 11.46
CA ARG A 68 -5.23 -6.01 12.68
C ARG A 68 -4.52 -5.35 13.86
N SER A 69 -3.34 -4.78 13.63
CA SER A 69 -2.57 -4.05 14.63
C SER A 69 -3.33 -2.85 15.17
N LEU A 70 -3.85 -1.98 14.29
CA LEU A 70 -4.66 -0.83 14.67
C LEU A 70 -5.83 -1.23 15.59
N ARG A 71 -6.54 -2.32 15.25
CA ARG A 71 -7.58 -2.89 16.13
C ARG A 71 -7.02 -3.33 17.49
N ARG A 72 -5.93 -4.10 17.52
CA ARG A 72 -5.32 -4.58 18.78
C ARG A 72 -4.86 -3.44 19.69
N ILE A 73 -4.34 -2.36 19.10
CA ILE A 73 -3.83 -1.22 19.85
C ILE A 73 -4.90 -0.16 20.16
N GLY A 74 -6.15 -0.38 19.73
CA GLY A 74 -7.29 0.48 20.02
C GLY A 74 -7.33 1.78 19.21
N LEU A 75 -6.70 1.81 18.02
CA LEU A 75 -6.75 2.95 17.11
C LEU A 75 -7.72 2.67 15.95
N ASN A 76 -8.66 3.57 15.73
CA ASN A 76 -9.66 3.46 14.68
C ASN A 76 -9.20 4.20 13.42
N TRP A 77 -9.12 3.51 12.29
CA TRP A 77 -8.82 4.17 11.03
C TRP A 77 -9.98 5.04 10.54
N GLY A 78 -9.66 6.12 9.85
CA GLY A 78 -10.62 7.14 9.41
C GLY A 78 -11.03 8.15 10.48
N SER A 79 -10.80 7.86 11.76
CA SER A 79 -10.99 8.82 12.86
C SER A 79 -9.68 9.20 13.57
N ASP A 80 -8.93 8.22 14.08
CA ASP A 80 -7.72 8.44 14.87
C ASP A 80 -6.46 8.50 13.99
N ILE A 81 -6.50 7.80 12.85
CA ILE A 81 -5.41 7.67 11.90
C ILE A 81 -5.95 7.34 10.51
N GLY A 82 -5.41 7.96 9.46
CA GLY A 82 -5.68 7.58 8.08
C GLY A 82 -5.02 6.23 7.74
N LEU A 83 -5.64 5.43 6.88
CA LEU A 83 -5.05 4.19 6.38
C LEU A 83 -5.26 4.07 4.87
N LEU A 84 -4.17 3.89 4.13
CA LEU A 84 -4.17 3.57 2.71
C LEU A 84 -3.44 2.25 2.46
N GLY A 85 -4.09 1.36 1.71
CA GLY A 85 -3.58 0.07 1.28
C GLY A 85 -3.06 0.09 -0.15
N PHE A 86 -2.21 -0.88 -0.47
CA PHE A 86 -1.99 -1.30 -1.86
C PHE A 86 -2.65 -2.66 -2.07
N ASP A 87 -3.08 -2.91 -3.29
CA ASP A 87 -3.90 -4.06 -3.68
C ASP A 87 -5.35 -3.90 -3.18
N GLU A 88 -6.30 -4.04 -4.10
CA GLU A 88 -7.71 -4.11 -3.74
C GLU A 88 -8.04 -5.53 -3.34
N LEU A 89 -8.26 -5.73 -2.03
CA LEU A 89 -8.58 -7.03 -1.44
C LEU A 89 -10.07 -7.05 -1.13
N GLU A 90 -10.73 -8.20 -1.32
CA GLU A 90 -12.17 -8.36 -1.10
C GLU A 90 -12.64 -7.90 0.29
N TRP A 91 -11.80 -8.07 1.32
CA TRP A 91 -12.14 -7.66 2.68
C TRP A 91 -11.95 -6.14 2.94
N ALA A 92 -11.29 -5.41 2.04
CA ALA A 92 -10.98 -3.99 2.22
C ALA A 92 -12.24 -3.12 2.29
N GLU A 93 -13.28 -3.46 1.53
CA GLU A 93 -14.57 -2.78 1.60
C GLU A 93 -15.34 -3.08 2.89
N LEU A 94 -15.20 -4.30 3.44
CA LEU A 94 -15.89 -4.75 4.65
C LEU A 94 -15.23 -4.26 5.95
N ALA A 95 -14.01 -3.72 5.84
CA ALA A 95 -13.19 -3.36 7.00
C ALA A 95 -13.60 -2.00 7.61
N GLY A 96 -14.49 -2.03 8.61
CA GLY A 96 -14.88 -0.83 9.36
C GLY A 96 -15.54 0.20 8.44
N VAL A 97 -14.93 1.37 8.27
CA VAL A 97 -15.37 2.41 7.31
C VAL A 97 -14.88 2.18 5.87
N GLY A 98 -14.37 0.98 5.58
CA GLY A 98 -13.69 0.62 4.35
C GLY A 98 -12.27 1.20 4.28
N ILE A 99 -11.35 0.46 3.65
CA ILE A 99 -9.96 0.89 3.44
C ILE A 99 -9.78 1.44 2.02
N THR A 100 -9.29 2.66 1.91
CA THR A 100 -8.82 3.25 0.65
C THR A 100 -7.63 2.45 0.13
N THR A 101 -7.66 2.06 -1.14
CA THR A 101 -6.62 1.22 -1.75
C THR A 101 -6.16 1.78 -3.08
N LEU A 102 -4.92 1.47 -3.46
CA LEU A 102 -4.48 1.53 -4.86
C LEU A 102 -4.67 0.15 -5.50
N LYS A 103 -5.73 -0.01 -6.28
CA LYS A 103 -6.03 -1.21 -7.07
C LYS A 103 -5.08 -1.31 -8.24
N GLN A 104 -4.38 -2.43 -8.33
CA GLN A 104 -3.54 -2.74 -9.48
C GLN A 104 -4.31 -3.59 -10.48
N PRO A 105 -4.12 -3.39 -11.80
CA PRO A 105 -4.74 -4.20 -12.85
C PRO A 105 -4.02 -5.56 -12.97
N THR A 106 -4.03 -6.37 -11.90
CA THR A 106 -3.25 -7.60 -11.78
C THR A 106 -3.63 -8.65 -12.81
N TRP A 107 -4.91 -8.73 -13.18
CA TRP A 107 -5.39 -9.61 -14.24
C TRP A 107 -4.79 -9.22 -15.59
N GLN A 108 -4.84 -7.94 -15.96
CA GLN A 108 -4.28 -7.46 -17.23
C GLN A 108 -2.76 -7.67 -17.28
N ILE A 109 -2.07 -7.42 -16.17
CA ILE A 109 -0.62 -7.65 -16.04
C ILE A 109 -0.31 -9.14 -16.26
N GLY A 110 -1.04 -10.03 -15.58
CA GLY A 110 -0.85 -11.48 -15.71
C GLY A 110 -1.17 -12.01 -17.10
N TYR A 111 -2.26 -11.53 -17.70
CA TYR A 111 -2.66 -11.88 -19.06
C TYR A 111 -1.59 -11.49 -20.08
N ALA A 112 -1.15 -10.22 -20.05
CA ALA A 112 -0.12 -9.73 -20.95
C ALA A 112 1.21 -10.48 -20.75
N ALA A 113 1.61 -10.76 -19.50
CA ALA A 113 2.81 -11.53 -19.21
C ALA A 113 2.74 -12.95 -19.78
N LEU A 114 1.62 -13.64 -19.60
CA LEU A 114 1.42 -14.99 -20.13
C LEU A 114 1.38 -14.99 -21.66
N GLU A 115 0.71 -14.02 -22.27
CA GLU A 115 0.67 -13.86 -23.73
C GLU A 115 2.09 -13.74 -24.31
N GLN A 116 2.96 -12.94 -23.68
CA GLN A 116 4.35 -12.81 -24.12
C GLN A 116 5.15 -14.11 -23.96
N VAL A 117 4.90 -14.89 -22.91
CA VAL A 117 5.53 -16.20 -22.71
C VAL A 117 5.09 -17.18 -23.80
N VAL A 118 3.79 -17.27 -24.08
CA VAL A 118 3.23 -18.15 -25.12
C VAL A 118 3.80 -17.81 -26.49
N ARG A 119 3.79 -16.53 -26.88
CA ARG A 119 4.36 -16.08 -28.17
C ARG A 119 5.83 -16.51 -28.33
N ARG A 120 6.63 -16.42 -27.26
CA ARG A 120 8.03 -16.87 -27.29
C ARG A 120 8.18 -18.37 -27.44
N ILE A 121 7.34 -19.15 -26.77
CA ILE A 121 7.29 -20.61 -26.94
C ILE A 121 6.94 -20.98 -28.38
N GLU A 122 6.07 -20.20 -29.02
CA GLU A 122 5.65 -20.36 -30.42
C GLU A 122 6.68 -19.81 -31.43
N GLY A 123 7.85 -19.34 -30.98
CA GLY A 123 8.96 -18.94 -31.84
C GLY A 123 9.04 -17.44 -32.14
N ALA A 124 8.28 -16.58 -31.45
CA ALA A 124 8.44 -15.14 -31.57
C ALA A 124 9.83 -14.68 -31.08
N VAL A 125 10.57 -13.99 -31.95
CA VAL A 125 11.91 -13.43 -31.69
C VAL A 125 11.88 -11.94 -31.35
N GLU A 126 10.71 -11.42 -30.95
CA GLU A 126 10.54 -10.02 -30.61
C GLU A 126 11.42 -9.61 -29.42
N THR A 127 11.98 -8.41 -29.49
CA THR A 127 12.75 -7.82 -28.39
C THR A 127 11.89 -7.62 -27.15
N VAL A 128 12.52 -7.60 -25.98
CA VAL A 128 11.83 -7.29 -24.71
C VAL A 128 11.13 -5.94 -24.82
N ARG A 129 9.82 -5.92 -24.54
CA ARG A 129 9.03 -4.69 -24.47
C ARG A 129 8.66 -4.41 -23.02
N GLU A 130 8.70 -3.13 -22.66
CA GLU A 130 8.17 -2.66 -21.39
C GLU A 130 6.72 -2.22 -21.59
N GLN A 131 5.81 -2.74 -20.79
CA GLN A 131 4.39 -2.38 -20.83
C GLN A 131 3.98 -1.82 -19.46
N HIS A 132 3.39 -0.64 -19.47
CA HIS A 132 2.95 0.07 -18.27
C HIS A 132 1.45 -0.08 -18.10
N PHE A 133 1.01 -0.33 -16.88
CA PHE A 133 -0.40 -0.46 -16.54
C PHE A 133 -0.75 0.53 -15.43
N SER A 134 -1.83 1.29 -15.63
CA SER A 134 -2.30 2.27 -14.65
C SER A 134 -3.09 1.60 -13.53
N GLY A 135 -2.74 1.93 -12.28
CA GLY A 135 -3.56 1.61 -11.12
C GLY A 135 -4.75 2.56 -10.97
N GLU A 136 -5.70 2.15 -10.15
CA GLU A 136 -6.91 2.91 -9.80
C GLU A 136 -6.92 3.18 -8.30
N LEU A 137 -7.16 4.43 -7.88
CA LEU A 137 -7.33 4.78 -6.47
C LEU A 137 -8.80 4.60 -6.08
N ILE A 138 -9.08 3.62 -5.22
CA ILE A 138 -10.43 3.38 -4.69
C ILE A 138 -10.53 4.06 -3.33
N VAL A 139 -11.23 5.19 -3.29
CA VAL A 139 -11.38 6.02 -2.08
C VAL A 139 -12.49 5.48 -1.19
N ARG A 140 -12.20 5.32 0.11
CA ARG A 140 -13.15 4.92 1.17
C ARG A 140 -12.96 5.76 2.44
N GLY A 141 -13.66 5.42 3.51
CA GLY A 141 -13.68 6.19 4.76
C GLY A 141 -12.36 6.18 5.55
N SER A 142 -11.42 5.29 5.27
CA SER A 142 -10.14 5.26 5.99
C SER A 142 -9.23 6.46 5.71
N THR A 143 -9.52 7.29 4.71
CA THR A 143 -8.73 8.49 4.36
C THR A 143 -9.57 9.78 4.32
N SER A 144 -10.77 9.78 4.90
CA SER A 144 -11.72 10.91 4.77
C SER A 144 -11.50 12.07 5.75
N ARG A 145 -10.50 12.03 6.63
CA ARG A 145 -10.19 13.08 7.61
C ARG A 145 -8.71 13.43 7.66
#